data_AF-A0A2D4G8J6-F1
#
_entry.id   AF-A0A2D4G8J6-F1
#
_cell.length_a   1.000
_cell.length_b   1.000
_cell.length_c   1.000
_cell.angle_alpha   90.00
_cell.angle_beta   90.00
_cell.angle_gamma   90.00
#
_symmetry.space_group_name_H-M   'P 1'
#
loop_
_entity.id
_entity.type
_entity.pdbx_description
1 polymer ?
#
loop_
_entity_poly.entity_id
_entity_poly.type
_entity_poly.pdbx_seq_one_letter_code
_entity_poly.pdbx_strand_id
1 'polypeptide(L)'
;KREHVIRQLERIKISGQLSPRLFRKLPPRVCVSLKSIVDEHFLCAGHIFLGFSKCGRYILSYTNSNGDDDFSFYIYHLYWWEFNVHSKLKMVRQVRLFQDEEIYSDLYLTVCEWPSDSSKVIVFGFNTRSTNSLLMNMMMSDENHRDIYISTVAMPPFMYCPSCQDMAIAHPGDPNAKCLQHGFMLHMKYQVVYPFPTFQPAFQLKKDQVVLLNTSYSLVACAVSVHTSGK
;
A
#
# COMPACT_ATOMS: atom_id res chain seq x y z
N LYS A 1 -15.78 4.46 -34.84
CA LYS A 1 -16.26 3.07 -34.98
C LYS A 1 -15.42 2.17 -34.07
N ARG A 2 -16.04 1.33 -33.23
CA ARG A 2 -15.33 0.39 -32.34
C ARG A 2 -14.85 -0.79 -33.19
N GLU A 3 -13.56 -1.09 -33.13
CA GLU A 3 -12.98 -2.18 -33.92
C GLU A 3 -13.19 -3.51 -33.20
N HIS A 4 -13.49 -4.57 -33.94
CA HIS A 4 -13.70 -5.91 -33.39
C HIS A 4 -12.36 -6.51 -32.92
N VAL A 5 -12.35 -7.22 -31.79
CA VAL A 5 -11.11 -7.81 -31.23
C VAL A 5 -10.37 -8.69 -32.24
N ILE A 6 -11.08 -9.53 -32.99
CA ILE A 6 -10.48 -10.44 -33.97
C ILE A 6 -9.74 -9.66 -35.05
N ARG A 7 -10.31 -8.56 -35.57
CA ARG A 7 -9.67 -7.71 -36.58
C ARG A 7 -8.41 -7.04 -36.06
N GLN A 8 -8.39 -6.64 -34.79
CA GLN A 8 -7.17 -6.11 -34.17
C GLN A 8 -6.09 -7.18 -34.06
N LEU A 9 -6.44 -8.41 -33.68
CA LEU A 9 -5.50 -9.53 -33.61
C LEU A 9 -4.96 -9.93 -34.98
N GLU A 10 -5.80 -9.93 -36.02
CA GLU A 10 -5.36 -10.16 -37.40
C GLU A 10 -4.37 -9.09 -37.85
N ARG A 11 -4.65 -7.81 -37.58
CA ARG A 11 -3.72 -6.72 -37.90
C ARG A 11 -2.37 -6.91 -37.20
N ILE A 12 -2.37 -7.35 -35.94
CA ILE A 12 -1.14 -7.61 -35.18
C ILE A 12 -0.29 -8.71 -35.83
N LYS A 13 -0.91 -9.78 -36.34
CA LYS A 13 -0.18 -10.85 -37.05
C LYS A 13 0.55 -10.34 -38.29
N ILE A 14 -0.02 -9.35 -38.97
CA ILE A 14 0.55 -8.78 -40.20
C ILE A 14 1.58 -7.68 -39.87
N SER A 15 1.26 -6.79 -38.93
CA SER A 15 2.11 -5.63 -38.62
C SER A 15 3.23 -5.92 -37.62
N GLY A 16 3.13 -7.00 -36.85
CA GLY A 16 4.03 -7.30 -35.72
C GLY A 16 3.88 -6.35 -34.53
N GLN A 17 2.96 -5.38 -34.57
CA GLN A 17 2.83 -4.36 -33.53
C GLN A 17 1.82 -4.75 -32.46
N LEU A 18 2.29 -5.36 -31.36
CA LEU A 18 1.47 -5.66 -30.18
C LEU A 18 1.70 -4.61 -29.08
N SER A 19 0.66 -3.85 -28.71
CA SER A 19 0.74 -2.86 -27.63
C SER A 19 -0.59 -2.72 -26.88
N PRO A 20 -0.60 -2.59 -25.54
CA PRO A 20 -1.81 -2.33 -24.77
C PRO A 20 -2.58 -1.08 -25.25
N ARG A 21 -1.88 -0.08 -25.78
CA ARG A 21 -2.48 1.17 -26.29
C ARG A 21 -3.45 0.91 -27.46
N LEU A 22 -3.21 -0.13 -28.25
CA LEU A 22 -4.09 -0.52 -29.37
C LEU A 22 -5.45 -1.03 -28.88
N PHE A 23 -5.49 -1.64 -27.70
CA PHE A 23 -6.68 -2.25 -27.12
C PHE A 23 -7.45 -1.33 -26.15
N ARG A 24 -7.00 -0.09 -25.93
CA ARG A 24 -7.58 0.84 -24.93
C ARG A 24 -9.08 1.11 -25.11
N LYS A 25 -9.63 0.96 -26.32
CA LYS A 25 -11.07 1.17 -26.63
C LYS A 25 -11.92 -0.10 -26.51
N LEU A 26 -11.31 -1.26 -26.26
CA LEU A 26 -12.03 -2.51 -26.06
C LEU A 26 -12.52 -2.61 -24.61
N PRO A 27 -13.62 -3.36 -24.36
CA PRO A 27 -14.05 -3.62 -22.99
C PRO A 27 -13.03 -4.51 -22.26
N PRO A 28 -13.10 -4.58 -20.92
CA PRO A 28 -12.33 -5.54 -20.13
C PRO A 28 -12.49 -6.96 -20.69
N ARG A 29 -11.40 -7.73 -20.65
CA ARG A 29 -11.41 -9.13 -21.13
C ARG A 29 -12.08 -10.08 -20.15
N VAL A 30 -11.91 -9.81 -18.87
CA VAL A 30 -12.44 -10.61 -17.76
C VAL A 30 -12.94 -9.64 -16.69
N CYS A 31 -14.12 -9.93 -16.16
CA CYS A 31 -14.68 -9.23 -15.00
C CYS A 31 -14.97 -10.28 -13.93
N VAL A 32 -14.51 -10.03 -12.70
CA VAL A 32 -14.71 -10.93 -11.57
C VAL A 32 -15.31 -10.14 -10.42
N SER A 33 -16.38 -10.68 -9.83
CA SER A 33 -17.00 -10.07 -8.66
C SER A 33 -16.13 -10.33 -7.43
N LEU A 34 -15.85 -9.29 -6.64
CA LEU A 34 -15.07 -9.43 -5.41
C LEU A 34 -15.67 -10.52 -4.48
N LYS A 35 -17.00 -10.58 -4.35
CA LYS A 35 -17.71 -11.61 -3.56
C LYS A 35 -17.40 -13.04 -4.02
N SER A 36 -17.07 -13.24 -5.31
CA SER A 36 -16.76 -14.57 -5.83
C SER A 36 -15.37 -15.05 -5.45
N ILE A 37 -14.41 -14.14 -5.25
CA ILE A 37 -13.00 -14.45 -5.02
C ILE A 37 -12.53 -14.16 -3.59
N VAL A 38 -13.28 -13.44 -2.77
CA VAL A 38 -12.95 -13.26 -1.34
C VAL A 38 -13.67 -14.32 -0.51
N ASP A 39 -13.03 -14.79 0.55
CA ASP A 39 -13.66 -15.68 1.53
C ASP A 39 -14.53 -14.86 2.50
N GLU A 40 -15.66 -15.44 2.91
CA GLU A 40 -16.70 -14.73 3.68
C GLU A 40 -16.18 -14.17 5.01
N HIS A 41 -15.27 -14.90 5.68
CA HIS A 41 -14.62 -14.43 6.90
C HIS A 41 -13.92 -13.08 6.74
N PHE A 42 -13.23 -12.86 5.61
CA PHE A 42 -12.56 -11.57 5.35
C PHE A 42 -13.53 -10.48 4.90
N LEU A 43 -14.67 -10.82 4.32
CA LEU A 43 -15.71 -9.83 4.03
C LEU A 43 -16.31 -9.28 5.33
N CYS A 44 -16.47 -10.12 6.35
CA CYS A 44 -16.97 -9.73 7.67
C CYS A 44 -15.91 -9.04 8.54
N ALA A 45 -14.61 -9.22 8.24
CA ALA A 45 -13.52 -8.63 9.00
C ALA A 45 -13.21 -7.15 8.65
N GLY A 46 -14.06 -6.48 7.86
CA GLY A 46 -13.95 -5.04 7.60
C GLY A 46 -12.84 -4.63 6.61
N HIS A 47 -12.43 -5.52 5.69
CA HIS A 47 -11.41 -5.19 4.69
C HIS A 47 -11.90 -4.16 3.66
N ILE A 48 -11.11 -3.11 3.47
CA ILE A 48 -11.29 -2.08 2.45
C ILE A 48 -10.28 -2.34 1.32
N PHE A 49 -10.75 -2.84 0.19
CA PHE A 49 -9.93 -3.17 -0.98
C PHE A 49 -9.52 -1.91 -1.76
N LEU A 50 -8.22 -1.75 -1.97
CA LEU A 50 -7.61 -0.56 -2.58
C LEU A 50 -7.46 -0.69 -4.10
N GLY A 51 -7.03 -1.87 -4.57
CA GLY A 51 -6.79 -2.13 -5.99
C GLY A 51 -5.62 -3.07 -6.25
N PHE A 52 -5.24 -3.16 -7.52
CA PHE A 52 -4.13 -3.99 -7.98
C PHE A 52 -2.79 -3.28 -7.82
N SER A 53 -1.78 -4.04 -7.40
CA SER A 53 -0.38 -3.71 -7.63
C SER A 53 -0.08 -3.53 -9.13
N LYS A 54 0.93 -2.74 -9.49
CA LYS A 54 1.30 -2.47 -10.89
C LYS A 54 1.62 -3.72 -11.71
N CYS A 55 2.13 -4.79 -11.08
CA CYS A 55 2.40 -6.06 -11.74
C CYS A 55 1.15 -6.93 -11.94
N GLY A 56 0.01 -6.56 -11.36
CA GLY A 56 -1.27 -7.29 -11.45
C GLY A 56 -1.33 -8.57 -10.62
N ARG A 57 -0.25 -8.95 -9.92
CA ARG A 57 -0.19 -10.18 -9.12
C ARG A 57 -0.91 -10.07 -7.79
N TYR A 58 -0.86 -8.90 -7.17
CA TYR A 58 -1.47 -8.67 -5.86
C TYR A 58 -2.62 -7.68 -5.95
N ILE A 59 -3.67 -7.96 -5.17
CA ILE A 59 -4.66 -6.97 -4.74
C ILE A 59 -4.31 -6.56 -3.31
N LEU A 60 -4.37 -5.27 -3.01
CA LEU A 60 -4.13 -4.74 -1.67
C LEU A 60 -5.46 -4.39 -0.99
N SER A 61 -5.54 -4.60 0.32
CA SER A 61 -6.61 -4.09 1.17
C SER A 61 -6.05 -3.63 2.51
N TYR A 62 -6.78 -2.79 3.23
CA TYR A 62 -6.47 -2.43 4.61
C TYR A 62 -7.68 -2.65 5.52
N THR A 63 -7.44 -2.70 6.82
CA THR A 63 -8.49 -2.64 7.86
C THR A 63 -8.20 -1.49 8.80
N ASN A 64 -9.24 -0.95 9.43
CA ASN A 64 -9.15 0.01 10.53
C ASN A 64 -9.95 -0.53 11.73
N SER A 65 -9.28 -1.26 12.62
CA SER A 65 -9.92 -1.81 13.83
C SER A 65 -9.71 -0.89 15.02
N ASN A 66 -10.69 -0.81 15.91
CA ASN A 66 -10.50 -0.17 17.22
C ASN A 66 -9.69 -1.10 18.14
N GLY A 67 -8.85 -0.53 18.99
CA GLY A 67 -8.31 -1.26 20.15
C GLY A 67 -9.43 -1.68 21.10
N ASP A 68 -9.26 -2.83 21.78
CA ASP A 68 -10.24 -3.40 22.73
C ASP A 68 -10.41 -2.59 24.03
N ASP A 69 -9.56 -1.59 24.27
CA ASP A 69 -9.57 -0.79 25.50
C ASP A 69 -10.51 0.42 25.42
N ASP A 70 -10.97 0.89 26.59
CA ASP A 70 -11.84 2.07 26.79
C ASP A 70 -11.31 3.36 26.09
N PHE A 71 -10.03 3.37 25.74
CA PHE A 71 -9.37 4.40 24.93
C PHE A 71 -9.32 3.93 23.47
N SER A 72 -10.42 4.09 22.72
CA SER A 72 -10.49 3.66 21.32
C SER A 72 -9.47 4.38 20.42
N PHE A 73 -8.31 3.78 20.20
CA PHE A 73 -7.37 4.15 19.13
C PHE A 73 -7.55 3.23 17.92
N TYR A 74 -7.27 3.77 16.74
CA TYR A 74 -7.34 3.06 15.46
C TYR A 74 -6.04 2.30 15.19
N ILE A 75 -6.19 1.02 14.85
CA ILE A 75 -5.10 0.15 14.41
C ILE A 75 -5.31 -0.15 12.94
N TYR A 76 -4.30 0.18 12.13
CA TYR A 76 -4.33 -0.05 10.69
C TYR A 76 -3.48 -1.24 10.31
N HIS A 77 -4.04 -2.14 9.50
CA HIS A 77 -3.30 -3.25 8.91
C HIS A 77 -3.38 -3.19 7.39
N LEU A 78 -2.27 -3.51 6.71
CA LEU A 78 -2.19 -3.62 5.25
C LEU A 78 -1.98 -5.08 4.85
N TYR A 79 -2.71 -5.51 3.82
CA TYR A 79 -2.78 -6.89 3.37
C TYR A 79 -2.43 -7.03 1.89
N TRP A 80 -1.70 -8.08 1.56
CA TRP A 80 -1.43 -8.51 0.20
C TRP A 80 -2.17 -9.80 -0.12
N TRP A 81 -2.96 -9.78 -1.17
CA TRP A 81 -3.73 -10.90 -1.66
C TRP A 81 -3.22 -11.35 -3.02
N GLU A 82 -2.77 -12.59 -3.16
CA GLU A 82 -2.43 -13.14 -4.47
C GLU A 82 -3.70 -13.31 -5.30
N PHE A 83 -3.71 -12.68 -6.47
CA PHE A 83 -4.81 -12.72 -7.41
C PHE A 83 -4.58 -13.79 -8.48
N ASN A 84 -5.56 -14.67 -8.65
CA ASN A 84 -5.56 -15.68 -9.71
C ASN A 84 -6.94 -15.79 -10.35
N VAL A 85 -7.35 -14.70 -11.02
CA VAL A 85 -8.56 -14.58 -11.85
C VAL A 85 -9.82 -15.06 -11.14
N HIS A 86 -10.23 -16.32 -11.31
CA HIS A 86 -11.45 -16.89 -10.74
C HIS A 86 -11.23 -17.66 -9.44
N SER A 87 -9.98 -17.94 -9.06
CA SER A 87 -9.65 -18.58 -7.79
C SER A 87 -9.83 -17.62 -6.62
N LYS A 88 -10.06 -18.17 -5.43
CA LYS A 88 -10.07 -17.40 -4.17
C LYS A 88 -8.74 -16.68 -3.96
N LEU A 89 -8.82 -15.47 -3.42
CA LEU A 89 -7.67 -14.68 -3.01
C LEU A 89 -6.94 -15.40 -1.87
N LYS A 90 -5.61 -15.48 -1.98
CA LYS A 90 -4.77 -16.05 -0.92
C LYS A 90 -4.03 -14.92 -0.21
N MET A 91 -4.17 -14.82 1.11
CA MET A 91 -3.41 -13.86 1.90
C MET A 91 -1.93 -14.25 1.88
N VAL A 92 -1.09 -13.34 1.39
CA VAL A 92 0.37 -13.54 1.27
C VAL A 92 1.11 -12.83 2.39
N ARG A 93 0.58 -11.68 2.83
CA ARG A 93 1.21 -10.86 3.86
C ARG A 93 0.16 -10.01 4.57
N GLN A 94 0.35 -9.85 5.87
CA GLN A 94 -0.31 -8.87 6.72
C GLN A 94 0.77 -8.09 7.48
N VAL A 95 0.63 -6.78 7.58
CA VAL A 95 1.49 -5.92 8.39
C VAL A 95 0.67 -4.90 9.16
N ARG A 96 1.14 -4.52 10.35
CA ARG A 96 0.61 -3.37 11.09
C ARG A 96 1.26 -2.10 10.58
N LEU A 97 0.47 -1.10 10.21
CA LEU A 97 0.93 0.22 9.80
C LEU A 97 1.08 1.13 11.03
N PHE A 98 1.94 2.14 10.91
CA PHE A 98 2.16 3.18 11.92
C PHE A 98 2.38 2.57 13.31
N GLN A 99 3.32 1.64 13.39
CA GLN A 99 3.59 0.93 14.64
C GLN A 99 3.98 1.94 15.74
N ASP A 100 3.50 1.66 16.96
CA ASP A 100 3.68 2.48 18.17
C ASP A 100 3.04 3.88 18.12
N GLU A 101 2.14 4.14 17.17
CA GLU A 101 1.33 5.37 17.13
C GLU A 101 -0.09 5.15 17.66
N GLU A 102 -0.52 6.05 18.54
CA GLU A 102 -1.89 6.14 19.03
C GLU A 102 -2.70 7.08 18.13
N ILE A 103 -3.49 6.50 17.23
CA ILE A 103 -4.27 7.24 16.25
C ILE A 103 -5.71 7.38 16.77
N TYR A 104 -6.12 8.61 17.07
CA TYR A 104 -7.41 8.89 17.73
C TYR A 104 -8.54 9.28 16.75
N SER A 105 -8.24 9.40 15.48
CA SER A 105 -9.23 9.71 14.44
C SER A 105 -8.96 8.92 13.18
N ASP A 106 -10.02 8.61 12.44
CA ASP A 106 -9.89 7.80 11.24
C ASP A 106 -9.07 8.53 10.15
N LEU A 107 -8.08 7.83 9.59
CA LEU A 107 -7.14 8.32 8.60
C LEU A 107 -7.66 8.15 7.18
N TYR A 108 -7.41 9.17 6.36
CA TYR A 108 -7.44 9.01 4.91
C TYR A 108 -6.14 8.34 4.46
N LEU A 109 -6.25 7.06 4.08
CA LEU A 109 -5.11 6.26 3.64
C LEU A 109 -4.96 6.25 2.12
N THR A 110 -3.72 6.42 1.65
CA THR A 110 -3.33 6.22 0.26
C THR A 110 -2.08 5.36 0.20
N VAL A 111 -2.16 4.22 -0.50
CA VAL A 111 -1.02 3.36 -0.81
C VAL A 111 -0.49 3.68 -2.20
N CYS A 112 0.82 3.88 -2.32
CA CYS A 112 1.49 4.23 -3.55
C CYS A 112 2.64 3.27 -3.87
N GLU A 113 2.84 3.04 -5.17
CA GLU A 113 3.97 2.31 -5.73
C GLU A 113 4.89 3.28 -6.48
N TRP A 114 6.20 3.08 -6.39
CA TRP A 114 7.18 3.88 -7.15
C TRP A 114 7.11 3.59 -8.66
N PRO A 115 7.67 4.49 -9.51
CA PRO A 115 7.67 4.33 -10.96
C PRO A 115 8.28 3.02 -11.48
N SER A 116 9.43 2.61 -10.94
CA SER A 116 10.13 1.39 -11.37
C SER A 116 10.57 0.49 -10.21
N ASP A 117 10.64 1.03 -8.99
CA ASP A 117 10.94 0.21 -7.81
C ASP A 117 9.69 -0.53 -7.29
N SER A 118 9.68 -1.85 -7.46
CA SER A 118 8.64 -2.76 -6.97
C SER A 118 9.01 -3.48 -5.67
N SER A 119 10.14 -3.13 -5.04
CA SER A 119 10.61 -3.79 -3.81
C SER A 119 9.88 -3.32 -2.55
N LYS A 120 9.18 -2.19 -2.62
CA LYS A 120 8.48 -1.56 -1.49
C LYS A 120 7.27 -0.75 -1.96
N VAL A 121 6.35 -0.52 -1.04
CA VAL A 121 5.25 0.44 -1.17
C VAL A 121 5.38 1.50 -0.09
N ILE A 122 4.74 2.64 -0.31
CA ILE A 122 4.61 3.69 0.69
C ILE A 122 3.15 3.98 0.96
N VAL A 123 2.81 4.13 2.24
CA VAL A 123 1.46 4.41 2.72
C VAL A 123 1.46 5.78 3.37
N PHE A 124 0.59 6.66 2.90
CA PHE A 124 0.31 7.95 3.54
C PHE A 124 -1.03 7.84 4.27
N GLY A 125 -1.05 8.24 5.53
CA GLY A 125 -2.27 8.45 6.32
C GLY A 125 -2.30 9.87 6.83
N PHE A 126 -3.44 10.55 6.70
CA PHE A 126 -3.63 11.86 7.31
C PHE A 126 -5.05 12.03 7.79
N ASN A 127 -5.20 12.74 8.90
CA ASN A 127 -6.51 13.09 9.45
C ASN A 127 -7.11 14.28 8.69
N THR A 128 -8.43 14.40 8.65
CA THR A 128 -9.07 15.66 8.23
C THR A 128 -8.85 16.78 9.24
N ARG A 129 -8.69 16.44 10.52
CA ARG A 129 -8.45 17.35 11.65
C ARG A 129 -7.53 16.69 12.69
N SER A 130 -6.57 17.40 13.27
CA SER A 130 -5.73 16.86 14.35
C SER A 130 -6.50 16.81 15.67
N THR A 131 -6.42 15.69 16.40
CA THR A 131 -6.93 15.61 17.77
C THR A 131 -5.86 16.09 18.74
N ASN A 132 -6.24 16.88 19.75
CA ASN A 132 -5.31 17.31 20.79
C ASN A 132 -5.29 16.24 21.89
N SER A 133 -4.12 15.66 22.18
CA SER A 133 -3.95 14.51 23.09
C SER A 133 -4.38 14.76 24.54
N LEU A 134 -4.64 16.01 24.93
CA LEU A 134 -4.78 16.42 26.34
C LEU A 134 -6.24 16.58 26.85
N LEU A 135 -7.27 16.48 26.01
CA LEU A 135 -8.66 16.74 26.44
C LEU A 135 -9.65 15.72 25.87
N MET A 136 -9.67 14.53 26.46
CA MET A 136 -10.50 13.41 26.01
C MET A 136 -12.01 13.59 26.28
N ASN A 137 -12.41 14.60 27.07
CA ASN A 137 -13.82 14.86 27.42
C ASN A 137 -14.46 16.02 26.65
N MET A 138 -13.74 16.69 25.76
CA MET A 138 -14.29 17.65 24.80
C MET A 138 -13.50 17.49 23.51
N MET A 139 -14.14 17.02 22.43
CA MET A 139 -13.56 16.96 21.08
C MET A 139 -13.14 18.35 20.59
N MET A 140 -11.99 18.84 21.05
CA MET A 140 -11.36 20.06 20.56
C MET A 140 -10.30 19.61 19.56
N SER A 141 -10.66 19.56 18.27
CA SER A 141 -9.67 19.44 17.21
C SER A 141 -8.77 20.67 17.21
N ASP A 142 -7.46 20.45 17.14
CA ASP A 142 -6.55 21.54 16.80
C ASP A 142 -6.70 21.79 15.29
N GLU A 143 -7.57 22.73 14.93
CA GLU A 143 -7.83 23.10 13.54
C GLU A 143 -6.58 23.65 12.82
N ASN A 144 -5.53 24.02 13.55
CA ASN A 144 -4.32 24.61 12.96
C ASN A 144 -3.26 23.58 12.59
N HIS A 145 -3.36 22.36 13.13
CA HIS A 145 -2.40 21.29 12.91
C HIS A 145 -3.05 20.08 12.23
N ARG A 146 -2.23 19.30 11.54
CA ARG A 146 -2.63 18.01 10.98
C ARG A 146 -1.47 17.04 11.09
N ASP A 147 -1.72 15.88 11.69
CA ASP A 147 -0.77 14.78 11.69
C ASP A 147 -0.73 14.10 10.32
N ILE A 148 0.48 13.86 9.82
CA ILE A 148 0.76 13.06 8.64
C ILE A 148 1.57 11.84 9.08
N TYR A 149 1.02 10.66 8.80
CA TYR A 149 1.61 9.36 9.10
C TYR A 149 2.10 8.74 7.79
N ILE A 150 3.31 8.19 7.81
CA ILE A 150 3.92 7.56 6.64
C ILE A 150 4.51 6.21 7.05
N SER A 151 4.20 5.18 6.25
CA SER A 151 4.82 3.86 6.40
C SER A 151 5.41 3.42 5.06
N THR A 152 6.70 3.11 5.01
CA THR A 152 7.32 2.40 3.88
C THR A 152 7.43 0.93 4.24
N VAL A 153 6.86 0.05 3.41
CA VAL A 153 6.76 -1.39 3.69
C VAL A 153 7.37 -2.19 2.54
N ALA A 154 8.20 -3.17 2.88
CA ALA A 154 8.73 -4.13 1.91
C ALA A 154 7.62 -4.93 1.21
N MET A 155 7.76 -5.14 -0.10
CA MET A 155 6.89 -6.05 -0.85
C MET A 155 7.24 -7.51 -0.52
N PRO A 156 6.25 -8.43 -0.54
CA PRO A 156 6.54 -9.86 -0.45
C PRO A 156 7.46 -10.30 -1.60
N PRO A 157 8.30 -11.33 -1.40
CA PRO A 157 9.25 -11.76 -2.41
C PRO A 157 8.52 -12.27 -3.66
N PHE A 158 8.87 -11.71 -4.83
CA PHE A 158 8.24 -12.09 -6.10
C PHE A 158 8.65 -13.50 -6.55
N MET A 159 9.88 -13.87 -6.25
CA MET A 159 10.48 -15.17 -6.54
C MET A 159 11.01 -15.79 -5.25
N TYR A 160 11.38 -17.06 -5.31
CA TYR A 160 12.12 -17.71 -4.24
C TYR A 160 13.37 -16.88 -3.85
N CYS A 161 13.53 -16.64 -2.55
CA CYS A 161 14.63 -15.87 -1.98
C CYS A 161 15.39 -16.74 -0.96
N PRO A 162 16.67 -17.08 -1.21
CA PRO A 162 17.48 -17.91 -0.31
C PRO A 162 17.54 -17.33 1.10
N SER A 163 17.79 -16.03 1.23
CA SER A 163 17.86 -15.37 2.54
C SER A 163 16.52 -15.39 3.30
N CYS A 164 15.38 -15.41 2.61
CA CYS A 164 14.09 -15.62 3.29
C CYS A 164 13.92 -17.07 3.75
N GLN A 165 14.44 -18.04 3.00
CA GLN A 165 14.44 -19.43 3.45
C GLN A 165 15.35 -19.60 4.68
N ASP A 166 16.54 -19.02 4.67
CA ASP A 166 17.46 -19.07 5.81
C ASP A 166 16.81 -18.48 7.08
N MET A 167 16.09 -17.35 6.94
CA MET A 167 15.32 -16.76 8.05
C MET A 167 14.18 -17.67 8.53
N ALA A 168 13.47 -18.33 7.62
CA ALA A 168 12.39 -19.25 7.98
C ALA A 168 12.92 -20.51 8.68
N ILE A 169 14.13 -20.97 8.35
CA ILE A 169 14.80 -22.08 9.03
C ILE A 169 15.33 -21.65 10.42
N ALA A 170 15.91 -20.45 10.51
CA ALA A 170 16.43 -19.91 11.76
C ALA A 170 15.33 -19.57 12.79
N HIS A 171 14.14 -19.20 12.30
CA HIS A 171 12.96 -18.85 13.12
C HIS A 171 11.77 -19.76 12.78
N PRO A 172 11.83 -21.06 13.14
CA PRO A 172 10.77 -22.00 12.83
C PRO A 172 9.48 -21.61 13.55
N GLY A 173 8.37 -21.56 12.80
CA GLY A 173 7.04 -21.23 13.34
C GLY A 173 6.66 -19.75 13.24
N ASP A 174 7.58 -18.85 12.86
CA ASP A 174 7.25 -17.46 12.54
C ASP A 174 6.97 -17.31 11.02
N PRO A 175 5.69 -17.19 10.60
CA PRO A 175 5.35 -16.99 9.18
C PRO A 175 5.87 -15.66 8.62
N ASN A 176 6.16 -14.69 9.50
CA ASN A 176 6.67 -13.37 9.17
C ASN A 176 8.20 -13.29 9.12
N ALA A 177 8.91 -14.37 9.43
CA ALA A 177 10.35 -14.45 9.28
C ALA A 177 10.75 -14.28 7.79
N LYS A 178 11.22 -13.09 7.43
CA LYS A 178 11.70 -12.71 6.10
C LYS A 178 13.07 -12.03 6.24
N CYS A 179 13.88 -12.08 5.18
CA CYS A 179 15.11 -11.29 5.15
C CYS A 179 14.80 -9.78 5.13
N LEU A 180 15.78 -8.94 5.50
CA LEU A 180 15.59 -7.49 5.60
C LEU A 180 14.98 -6.87 4.33
N GLN A 181 15.45 -7.27 3.15
CA GLN A 181 14.94 -6.76 1.86
C GLN A 181 13.44 -7.00 1.64
N HIS A 182 12.92 -8.14 2.13
CA HIS A 182 11.52 -8.51 1.99
C HIS A 182 10.75 -8.37 3.31
N GLY A 183 11.38 -7.87 4.36
CA GLY A 183 10.90 -7.93 5.75
C GLY A 183 10.79 -6.59 6.46
N PHE A 184 11.41 -5.53 5.92
CA PHE A 184 11.49 -4.25 6.62
C PHE A 184 10.19 -3.43 6.58
N MET A 185 10.02 -2.61 7.61
CA MET A 185 9.02 -1.55 7.71
C MET A 185 9.70 -0.31 8.29
N LEU A 186 9.32 0.86 7.79
CA LEU A 186 9.79 2.16 8.29
C LEU A 186 8.58 3.06 8.50
N HIS A 187 8.41 3.58 9.70
CA HIS A 187 7.31 4.45 10.08
C HIS A 187 7.83 5.86 10.39
N MET A 188 7.06 6.88 10.01
CA MET A 188 7.36 8.28 10.27
C MET A 188 6.06 9.03 10.57
N LYS A 189 6.15 10.02 11.44
CA LYS A 189 5.07 10.97 11.72
C LYS A 189 5.63 12.38 11.72
N TYR A 190 4.87 13.32 11.17
CA TYR A 190 5.14 14.74 11.32
C TYR A 190 3.85 15.54 11.31
N GLN A 191 3.91 16.76 11.83
CA GLN A 191 2.79 17.69 11.82
C GLN A 191 2.97 18.74 10.73
N VAL A 192 1.85 19.16 10.15
CA VAL A 192 1.79 20.28 9.21
C VAL A 192 0.82 21.33 9.74
N VAL A 193 1.08 22.59 9.38
CA VAL A 193 0.25 23.74 9.77
C VAL A 193 -0.45 24.37 8.58
N TYR A 194 -1.49 25.16 8.85
CA TYR A 194 -2.19 25.94 7.83
C TYR A 194 -1.28 27.01 7.17
N PRO A 195 -1.35 27.23 5.85
CA PRO A 195 -2.13 26.46 4.87
C PRO A 195 -1.53 25.06 4.66
N PHE A 196 -2.35 24.03 4.83
CA PHE A 196 -1.87 22.65 4.79
C PHE A 196 -1.23 22.33 3.42
N PRO A 197 -0.03 21.74 3.39
CA PRO A 197 0.64 21.35 2.15
C PRO A 197 -0.25 20.45 1.28
N THR A 198 -0.16 20.64 -0.04
CA THR A 198 -0.91 19.81 -0.99
C THR A 198 -0.31 18.41 -1.07
N PHE A 199 -1.19 17.40 -1.15
CA PHE A 199 -0.78 16.02 -1.39
C PHE A 199 -0.59 15.78 -2.89
N GLN A 200 0.64 15.45 -3.30
CA GLN A 200 1.04 15.37 -4.71
C GLN A 200 1.87 14.08 -4.98
N PRO A 201 1.29 12.88 -4.79
CA PRO A 201 2.04 11.61 -4.80
C PRO A 201 2.82 11.37 -6.10
N ALA A 202 2.28 11.79 -7.25
CA ALA A 202 2.93 11.65 -8.55
C ALA A 202 4.25 12.42 -8.66
N PHE A 203 4.40 13.54 -7.95
CA PHE A 203 5.65 14.31 -7.88
C PHE A 203 6.51 13.85 -6.71
N GLN A 204 5.90 13.63 -5.55
CA GLN A 204 6.60 13.23 -4.32
C GLN A 204 7.36 11.90 -4.49
N LEU A 205 6.88 11.00 -5.34
CA LEU A 205 7.48 9.68 -5.60
C LEU A 205 8.09 9.55 -6.99
N LYS A 206 8.29 10.66 -7.72
CA LYS A 206 8.76 10.63 -9.11
C LYS A 206 10.17 10.01 -9.25
N LYS A 207 10.99 10.10 -8.20
CA LYS A 207 12.31 9.45 -8.13
C LYS A 207 12.18 8.16 -7.33
N ASP A 208 12.54 7.04 -7.94
CA ASP A 208 12.52 5.73 -7.27
C ASP A 208 13.29 5.77 -5.94
N GLN A 209 12.75 5.06 -4.95
CA GLN A 209 13.29 4.94 -3.58
C GLN A 209 13.27 6.23 -2.74
N VAL A 210 12.86 7.36 -3.32
CA VAL A 210 12.81 8.66 -2.65
C VAL A 210 11.37 9.11 -2.47
N VAL A 211 11.08 9.73 -1.33
CA VAL A 211 9.86 10.49 -1.09
C VAL A 211 10.20 11.92 -0.70
N LEU A 212 9.52 12.89 -1.34
CA LEU A 212 9.58 14.31 -0.96
C LEU A 212 8.44 14.63 0.00
N LEU A 213 8.78 15.12 1.20
CA LEU A 213 7.85 15.43 2.28
C LEU A 213 7.87 16.92 2.57
N ASN A 214 6.74 17.59 2.36
CA ASN A 214 6.55 18.98 2.75
C ASN A 214 6.01 19.01 4.20
N THR A 215 6.81 19.54 5.12
CA THR A 215 6.53 19.62 6.56
C THR A 215 5.95 20.99 6.97
N SER A 216 5.44 21.76 6.00
CA SER A 216 5.11 23.19 6.10
C SER A 216 6.32 24.12 6.23
N TYR A 217 7.37 23.70 6.96
CA TYR A 217 8.56 24.52 7.20
C TYR A 217 9.75 24.16 6.30
N SER A 218 9.79 22.93 5.80
CA SER A 218 10.87 22.43 4.95
C SER A 218 10.38 21.39 3.96
N LEU A 219 11.21 21.12 2.96
CA LEU A 219 11.04 20.00 2.04
C LEU A 219 12.13 18.97 2.33
N VAL A 220 11.73 17.79 2.81
CA VAL A 220 12.63 16.71 3.19
C VAL A 220 12.61 15.64 2.10
N ALA A 221 13.80 15.22 1.64
CA ALA A 221 13.94 14.09 0.74
C ALA A 221 14.41 12.87 1.53
N CYS A 222 13.51 11.90 1.74
CA CYS A 222 13.82 10.65 2.44
C CYS A 222 14.07 9.53 1.43
N ALA A 223 15.19 8.83 1.54
CA ALA A 223 15.55 7.71 0.68
C ALA A 223 15.74 6.43 1.51
N VAL A 224 15.18 5.32 1.05
CA VAL A 224 15.31 4.01 1.72
C VAL A 224 15.75 2.95 0.72
N SER A 225 16.93 2.38 0.96
CA SER A 225 17.53 1.31 0.15
C SER A 225 18.11 0.22 1.06
N VAL A 226 17.89 -1.04 0.68
CA VAL A 226 18.49 -2.19 1.35
C VAL A 226 19.61 -2.70 0.46
N HIS A 227 20.82 -2.81 1.03
CA HIS A 227 22.00 -3.30 0.33
C HIS A 227 22.43 -4.62 0.96
N THR A 228 22.77 -5.60 0.12
CA THR A 228 23.56 -6.75 0.57
C THR A 228 25.01 -6.31 0.69
N SER A 229 25.73 -6.80 1.71
CA SER A 229 27.19 -6.66 1.71
C SER A 229 27.71 -7.40 0.49
N GLY A 230 28.25 -6.66 -0.49
CA GLY A 230 28.86 -7.27 -1.67
C GLY A 230 29.96 -8.23 -1.26
N LYS A 231 30.03 -9.38 -1.92
CA LYS A 231 31.29 -10.12 -2.02
C LYS A 231 32.11 -9.50 -3.14
#